data_AF-A0A956YDG1-F1
#
_entry.id   AF-A0A956YDG1-F1
#
_cell.length_a   1.000
_cell.length_b   1.000
_cell.length_c   1.000
_cell.angle_alpha   90.00
_cell.angle_beta   90.00
_cell.angle_gamma   90.00
#
_symmetry.space_group_name_H-M   'P 1'
#
loop_
_entity.id
_entity.type
_entity.pdbx_description
1 polymer ?
#
loop_
_entity_poly.entity_id
_entity_poly.type
_entity_poly.pdbx_seq_one_letter_code
_entity_poly.pdbx_strand_id
1 'polypeptide(L)' 'PGIVPTPMWTKIDQDRAELFGAKEGEAMAAFIQQVPLKRAATPEDLAGVVAFLCSADADYITGQAINVDGGFEMN' A
#
# COMPACT_ATOMS: atom_id res chain seq x y z
N PRO A 1 -2.93 -1.61 -3.70
CA PRO A 1 -1.89 -0.67 -3.21
C PRO A 1 -1.11 -1.35 -2.08
N GLY A 2 0.11 -0.89 -1.80
CA GLY A 2 0.92 -1.39 -0.69
C GLY A 2 0.54 -0.79 0.67
N ILE A 3 1.54 -0.64 1.53
CA ILE A 3 1.39 -0.08 2.88
C ILE A 3 1.23 1.45 2.78
N VAL A 4 0.08 1.99 3.17
CA VAL A 4 -0.22 3.44 3.13
C VAL A 4 -0.77 3.89 4.49
N PRO A 5 -0.13 4.82 5.22
CA PRO A 5 -0.55 5.23 6.56
C PRO A 5 -1.91 5.95 6.53
N THR A 6 -2.96 5.17 6.65
CA THR A 6 -4.36 5.61 6.66
C THR A 6 -5.03 5.06 7.93
N PRO A 7 -6.23 5.56 8.31
CA PRO A 7 -6.97 4.99 9.43
C PRO A 7 -7.20 3.47 9.33
N MET A 8 -7.21 2.91 8.12
CA MET A 8 -7.24 1.46 7.90
C MET A 8 -6.02 0.76 8.48
N TRP A 9 -4.81 1.28 8.26
CA TRP A 9 -3.57 0.72 8.81
C TRP A 9 -3.48 0.88 10.32
N THR A 10 -4.00 1.98 10.88
CA THR A 10 -4.15 2.13 12.33
C THR A 10 -5.01 1.02 12.92
N LYS A 11 -6.13 0.69 12.26
CA LYS A 11 -6.98 -0.41 12.69
C LYS A 11 -6.29 -1.77 12.56
N ILE A 12 -5.55 -2.02 11.48
CA ILE A 12 -4.79 -3.28 11.30
C ILE A 12 -3.77 -3.47 12.42
N ASP A 13 -3.07 -2.41 12.82
CA ASP A 13 -2.12 -2.48 13.94
C ASP A 13 -2.83 -2.79 15.26
N GLN A 14 -3.99 -2.18 15.53
CA GLN A 14 -4.81 -2.46 16.72
C GLN A 14 -5.29 -3.92 16.74
N ASP A 15 -5.89 -4.38 15.65
CA ASP A 15 -6.39 -5.76 15.53
C ASP A 15 -5.23 -6.77 15.72
N ARG A 16 -4.03 -6.46 15.21
CA ARG A 16 -2.85 -7.31 15.40
C ARG A 16 -2.30 -7.28 16.82
N ALA A 17 -2.37 -6.13 17.51
CA ALA A 17 -2.01 -6.05 18.91
C ALA A 17 -2.93 -6.92 19.77
N GLU A 18 -4.24 -6.89 19.51
CA GLU A 18 -5.22 -7.71 20.23
C GLU A 18 -5.05 -9.22 19.97
N LEU A 19 -4.84 -9.61 18.71
CA LEU A 19 -4.78 -11.02 18.33
C LEU A 19 -3.43 -11.69 18.64
N PHE A 20 -2.34 -10.94 18.54
CA PHE A 20 -0.98 -11.51 18.56
C PHE A 20 -0.07 -10.89 19.63
N GLY A 21 -0.58 -9.97 20.44
CA GLY A 21 0.22 -9.28 21.48
C GLY A 21 1.30 -8.35 20.91
N ALA A 22 1.17 -7.94 19.65
CA ALA A 22 2.08 -7.00 19.00
C ALA A 22 1.97 -5.59 19.64
N LYS A 23 3.04 -4.81 19.59
CA LYS A 23 2.97 -3.39 19.98
C LYS A 23 2.38 -2.54 18.87
N GLU A 24 1.79 -1.40 19.23
CA GLU A 24 1.33 -0.40 18.26
C GLU A 24 2.47 -0.01 17.30
N GLY A 25 2.17 0.03 15.99
CA GLY A 25 3.14 0.35 14.95
C GLY A 25 4.09 -0.80 14.57
N GLU A 26 4.20 -1.85 15.38
CA GLU A 26 5.12 -2.97 15.12
C GLU A 26 4.70 -3.76 13.88
N ALA A 27 3.39 -3.98 13.71
CA ALA A 27 2.85 -4.70 12.58
C ALA A 27 3.11 -3.94 11.26
N MET A 28 2.73 -2.67 11.18
CA MET A 28 3.03 -1.83 10.01
C MET A 28 4.54 -1.77 9.72
N ALA A 29 5.38 -1.60 10.74
CA ALA A 29 6.84 -1.59 10.57
C ALA A 29 7.35 -2.92 9.98
N ALA A 30 6.86 -4.06 10.46
CA ALA A 30 7.23 -5.38 9.95
C ALA A 30 6.84 -5.58 8.47
N PHE A 31 5.71 -5.02 8.03
CA PHE A 31 5.34 -5.02 6.62
C PHE A 31 6.22 -4.10 5.77
N ILE A 32 6.54 -2.89 6.26
CA ILE A 32 7.42 -1.95 5.55
C ILE A 32 8.81 -2.56 5.32
N GLN A 33 9.32 -3.38 6.26
CA GLN A 33 10.60 -4.06 6.09
C GLN A 33 10.61 -5.06 4.92
N GLN A 34 9.45 -5.57 4.52
CA GLN A 34 9.33 -6.48 3.38
C GLN A 34 9.23 -5.72 2.06
N VAL A 35 8.77 -4.46 2.07
CA VAL A 35 8.72 -3.61 0.87
C VAL A 35 10.15 -3.34 0.35
N PRO A 36 10.46 -3.55 -0.94
CA PRO A 36 11.78 -3.26 -1.50
C PRO A 36 12.21 -1.79 -1.37
N LEU A 37 11.30 -0.83 -1.52
CA LEU A 37 11.59 0.59 -1.31
C LEU A 37 11.80 0.99 0.18
N LYS A 38 11.60 0.06 1.13
CA LYS A 38 11.84 0.24 2.58
C LYS A 38 11.12 1.44 3.21
N ARG A 39 10.00 1.86 2.63
CA ARG A 39 9.14 2.92 3.16
C ARG A 39 7.68 2.60 2.92
N ALA A 40 6.81 3.19 3.74
CA ALA A 40 5.40 3.25 3.42
C ALA A 40 5.17 4.17 2.20
N ALA A 41 4.12 3.91 1.45
CA ALA A 41 3.65 4.79 0.40
C ALA A 41 2.87 5.96 1.00
N THR A 42 2.91 7.11 0.34
CA THR A 42 2.03 8.25 0.60
C THR A 42 0.86 8.25 -0.41
N PRO A 43 -0.21 9.01 -0.17
CA PRO A 43 -1.28 9.18 -1.16
C PRO A 43 -0.74 9.64 -2.53
N GLU A 44 0.31 10.45 -2.56
CA GLU A 44 0.93 10.98 -3.77
C GLU A 44 1.62 9.89 -4.60
N ASP A 45 2.15 8.85 -3.98
CA ASP A 45 2.72 7.69 -4.69
C ASP A 45 1.65 6.94 -5.52
N LEU A 46 0.38 7.00 -5.10
CA LEU A 46 -0.75 6.39 -5.80
C LEU A 46 -1.36 7.33 -6.85
N ALA A 47 -1.36 8.64 -6.55
CA ALA A 47 -2.08 9.64 -7.33
C ALA A 47 -1.66 9.65 -8.80
N GLY A 48 -0.37 9.44 -9.10
CA GLY A 48 0.15 9.41 -10.47
C GLY A 48 -0.46 8.29 -11.32
N VAL A 49 -0.50 7.05 -10.80
CA VAL A 49 -1.11 5.93 -11.53
C VAL A 49 -2.62 6.14 -11.70
N VAL A 50 -3.29 6.64 -10.67
CA VAL A 50 -4.74 6.90 -10.74
C VAL A 50 -5.04 7.97 -11.78
N ALA A 51 -4.28 9.07 -11.79
CA ALA A 51 -4.43 10.13 -12.77
C ALA A 51 -4.20 9.62 -14.21
N PHE A 52 -3.18 8.79 -14.42
CA PHE A 52 -2.92 8.15 -15.71
C PHE A 52 -4.08 7.24 -16.15
N LEU A 53 -4.57 6.37 -15.26
CA LEU A 53 -5.69 5.46 -15.58
C LEU A 53 -7.00 6.20 -15.84
N CYS A 54 -7.17 7.42 -15.35
CA CYS A 54 -8.30 8.29 -15.65
C CYS A 54 -8.07 9.21 -16.86
N SER A 55 -6.87 9.23 -17.46
CA SER A 55 -6.55 10.10 -18.59
C SER A 55 -6.90 9.44 -19.93
N ALA A 56 -6.85 10.25 -21.00
CA ALA A 56 -6.99 9.75 -22.37
C ALA A 56 -5.83 8.85 -22.81
N ASP A 57 -4.67 8.89 -22.13
CA ASP A 57 -3.51 8.08 -22.46
C ASP A 57 -3.71 6.60 -22.12
N ALA A 58 -4.72 6.29 -21.30
CA ALA A 58 -5.08 4.93 -20.89
C ALA A 58 -6.35 4.40 -21.60
N ASP A 59 -6.77 4.99 -22.72
CA ASP A 59 -8.07 4.69 -23.37
C ASP A 59 -8.26 3.22 -23.78
N TYR A 60 -7.16 2.51 -24.04
CA TYR A 60 -7.14 1.10 -24.42
C TYR A 60 -6.73 0.15 -23.28
N ILE A 61 -6.59 0.66 -22.05
CA ILE A 61 -6.25 -0.13 -20.86
C ILE A 61 -7.54 -0.49 -20.12
N THR A 62 -7.87 -1.79 -20.12
CA THR A 62 -9.01 -2.31 -19.36
C THR A 62 -8.71 -3.70 -18.78
N GLY A 63 -9.40 -4.06 -17.70
CA GLY A 63 -9.27 -5.36 -17.02
C GLY A 63 -7.93 -5.59 -16.31
N GLN A 64 -7.10 -4.56 -16.14
CA GLN A 64 -5.78 -4.66 -15.50
C GLN A 64 -5.84 -4.35 -14.00
N ALA A 65 -5.06 -5.08 -13.22
CA ALA A 65 -4.78 -4.77 -11.82
C ALA A 65 -3.29 -4.38 -11.70
N ILE A 66 -3.04 -3.10 -11.40
CA ILE A 66 -1.68 -2.56 -11.34
C ILE A 66 -1.24 -2.46 -9.88
N ASN A 67 -0.13 -3.13 -9.54
CA ASN A 67 0.47 -3.02 -8.22
C ASN A 67 1.17 -1.66 -8.08
N VAL A 68 0.75 -0.88 -7.08
CA VAL A 68 1.43 0.34 -6.64
C VAL A 68 1.73 0.19 -5.15
N ASP A 69 2.83 -0.51 -4.87
CA ASP A 69 3.12 -1.03 -3.53
C ASP A 69 4.60 -0.97 -3.13
N GLY A 70 5.42 -0.28 -3.92
CA GLY A 70 6.86 -0.19 -3.70
C GLY A 70 7.61 -1.51 -3.94
N GLY A 71 7.01 -2.44 -4.68
CA GLY A 71 7.57 -3.75 -5.04
C GLY A 71 7.21 -4.87 -4.07
N PHE A 72 6.15 -4.70 -3.28
CA PHE A 72 5.73 -5.71 -2.31
C PHE A 72 5.24 -6.99 -3.00
N GLU A 73 4.45 -6.85 -4.07
CA GLU A 73 4.04 -7.93 -4.96
C GLU A 73 4.61 -7.74 -6.37
N MET A 74 4.99 -8.85 -7.03
CA MET A 74 5.43 -8.86 -8.43
C MET A 74 4.48 -9.73 -9.25
N ASN A 75 3.77 -9.11 -10.21
CA ASN A 75 2.86 -9.78 -11.15
C ASN A 75 3.56 -10.16 -12.46
#